data_AF-V9LH04-F1
#
_entry.id   AF-V9LH04-F1
#
_cell.length_a   1.000
_cell.length_b   1.000
_cell.length_c   1.000
_cell.angle_alpha   90.00
_cell.angle_beta   90.00
_cell.angle_gamma   90.00
#
_symmetry.space_group_name_H-M   'P 1'
#
loop_
_entity.id
_entity.type
_entity.pdbx_description
1 polymer ?
#
loop_
_entity_poly.entity_id
_entity_poly.type
_entity_poly.pdbx_seq_one_letter_code
_entity_poly.pdbx_strand_id
1 'polypeptide(L)' 'MTMASLFSFTSPAVKRLLGWKQGDEEEKWAEKAVDALVKKLKKKKGAMEELEKALSSPGQPSKCVTTP' A
#
# COMPACT_ATOMS: atom_id res chain seq x y z
N MET A 1 -4.36 -31.07 2.91
CA MET A 1 -4.31 -30.01 1.89
C MET A 1 -5.18 -28.86 2.39
N THR A 2 -4.59 -27.88 3.08
CA THR A 2 -5.31 -26.76 3.69
C THR A 2 -5.65 -25.71 2.63
N MET A 3 -6.88 -25.74 2.13
CA MET A 3 -7.46 -24.70 1.28
C MET A 3 -7.84 -23.48 2.14
N ALA A 4 -6.86 -22.74 2.63
CA ALA A 4 -7.08 -21.54 3.43
C ALA A 4 -6.13 -20.42 3.00
N SER A 5 -6.28 -19.92 1.76
CA SER A 5 -5.82 -18.57 1.43
C SER A 5 -6.28 -18.15 0.02
N LEU A 6 -7.59 -17.91 -0.17
CA LEU A 6 -8.06 -17.30 -1.43
C LEU A 6 -8.74 -15.95 -1.25
N PHE A 7 -9.02 -15.52 -0.01
CA PHE A 7 -9.63 -14.21 0.24
C PHE A 7 -9.16 -13.64 1.59
N SER A 8 -7.88 -13.29 1.70
CA SER A 8 -7.50 -12.23 2.65
C SER A 8 -8.18 -10.95 2.15
N PHE A 9 -9.27 -10.55 2.81
CA PHE A 9 -10.04 -9.32 2.51
C PHE A 9 -9.21 -8.08 2.86
N THR A 10 -8.12 -7.85 2.12
CA THR A 10 -7.40 -6.58 2.17
C THR A 10 -8.08 -5.59 1.24
N SER A 11 -8.11 -4.31 1.63
CA SER A 11 -8.70 -3.27 0.79
C SER A 11 -8.02 -3.25 -0.59
N PRO A 12 -8.72 -3.00 -1.70
CA PRO A 12 -8.11 -2.97 -3.05
C PRO A 12 -6.88 -2.06 -3.16
N ALA A 13 -6.84 -1.00 -2.35
CA ALA A 13 -5.68 -0.13 -2.23
C ALA A 13 -4.47 -0.83 -1.58
N VAL A 14 -4.69 -1.59 -0.51
CA VAL A 14 -3.64 -2.34 0.21
C VAL A 14 -3.04 -3.38 -0.73
N LYS A 15 -3.90 -4.13 -1.45
CA LYS A 15 -3.45 -5.11 -2.45
C LYS A 15 -2.61 -4.46 -3.56
N ARG A 16 -3.03 -3.30 -4.06
CA ARG A 16 -2.29 -2.57 -5.11
C ARG A 16 -0.92 -2.08 -4.61
N LEU A 17 -0.85 -1.56 -3.39
CA LEU A 17 0.40 -1.10 -2.77
C LEU A 17 1.37 -2.26 -2.47
N LEU A 18 0.85 -3.41 -2.04
CA LEU A 18 1.66 -4.62 -1.83
C LEU A 18 2.28 -5.16 -3.12
N GLY A 19 1.66 -4.93 -4.28
CA GLY A 19 2.26 -5.25 -5.57
C GLY A 19 3.57 -4.49 -5.86
N TRP A 20 3.82 -3.39 -5.16
CA TRP A 20 5.05 -2.60 -5.24
C TRP A 20 6.04 -2.88 -4.11
N LYS A 21 5.74 -3.84 -3.22
CA LYS A 21 6.62 -4.23 -2.12
C LYS A 21 7.98 -4.68 -2.67
N GLN A 22 9.05 -4.12 -2.12
CA GLN A 22 10.41 -4.57 -2.39
C GLN A 22 10.93 -5.41 -1.23
N GLY A 23 11.56 -6.55 -1.53
CA GLY A 23 12.21 -7.44 -0.55
C GLY A 23 11.30 -8.51 0.06
N ASP A 24 11.89 -9.34 0.91
CA ASP A 24 11.32 -10.60 1.44
C ASP A 24 10.67 -10.47 2.83
N GLU A 25 10.30 -9.26 3.27
CA GLU A 25 9.59 -9.10 4.55
C GLU A 25 8.31 -9.94 4.60
N GLU A 26 7.96 -10.42 5.80
CA GLU A 26 6.80 -11.27 6.01
C GLU A 26 5.53 -10.60 5.45
N GLU A 27 4.83 -11.32 4.57
CA GLU A 27 3.67 -10.82 3.83
C GLU A 27 2.60 -10.23 4.77
N LYS A 28 2.39 -10.88 5.92
CA LYS A 28 1.45 -10.43 6.96
C LYS A 28 1.87 -9.12 7.63
N TRP A 29 3.17 -8.88 7.77
CA TRP A 29 3.66 -7.64 8.35
C TRP A 29 3.54 -6.50 7.35
N ALA A 30 3.89 -6.75 6.09
CA ALA A 30 3.73 -5.79 5.01
C ALA A 30 2.25 -5.39 4.82
N GLU A 31 1.32 -6.34 4.87
CA GLU A 31 -0.12 -6.06 4.81
C GLU A 31 -0.56 -5.08 5.90
N LYS A 32 -0.12 -5.31 7.15
CA LYS A 32 -0.45 -4.44 8.28
C LYS A 32 0.16 -3.04 8.13
N ALA A 33 1.41 -2.95 7.67
CA ALA A 33 2.08 -1.67 7.46
C ALA A 33 1.37 -0.84 6.37
N VAL A 34 1.02 -1.48 5.26
CA VAL A 34 0.30 -0.84 4.15
C VAL A 34 -1.12 -0.44 4.58
N ASP A 35 -1.84 -1.27 5.33
CA ASP A 35 -3.17 -0.92 5.83
C ASP A 35 -3.14 0.28 6.79
N ALA A 36 -2.16 0.33 7.70
CA ALA A 36 -1.95 1.46 8.59
C ALA A 36 -1.65 2.75 7.82
N LEU A 37 -0.79 2.66 6.79
CA LEU A 37 -0.48 3.78 5.91
C LEU A 37 -1.73 4.27 5.17
N VAL A 38 -2.49 3.37 4.52
CA VAL A 38 -3.72 3.72 3.80
C VAL A 38 -4.74 4.39 4.72
N LYS A 39 -4.91 3.90 5.95
CA LYS A 39 -5.80 4.51 6.94
C LYS A 39 -5.37 5.94 7.32
N LYS A 40 -4.06 6.20 7.42
CA LYS A 40 -3.54 7.56 7.65
C LYS A 40 -3.74 8.46 6.43
N LEU A 41 -3.47 7.97 5.23
CA LEU A 41 -3.55 8.75 3.99
C LEU A 41 -4.99 9.08 3.57
N LYS A 42 -5.96 8.20 3.85
CA LYS A 42 -7.39 8.50 3.64
C LYS A 42 -7.89 9.70 4.43
N LYS A 43 -7.24 10.06 5.53
CA LYS A 43 -7.57 11.28 6.31
C LYS A 43 -7.04 12.56 5.67
N LYS A 44 -6.07 12.46 4.75
CA LYS A 44 -5.47 13.59 4.02
C LYS A 44 -5.94 13.57 2.57
N LYS A 45 -6.77 14.54 2.19
CA LYS A 45 -7.29 14.65 0.81
C LYS A 45 -6.14 14.72 -0.20
N GLY A 46 -6.18 13.86 -1.23
CA GLY A 46 -5.18 13.80 -2.31
C GLY A 46 -3.87 13.07 -1.97
N ALA A 47 -3.60 12.72 -0.72
CA ALA A 47 -2.34 12.05 -0.35
C ALA A 47 -2.25 10.62 -0.89
N MET A 48 -3.40 9.97 -1.07
CA MET A 48 -3.48 8.63 -1.64
C MET A 48 -3.19 8.64 -3.15
N GLU A 49 -3.76 9.60 -3.89
CA GLU A 49 -3.52 9.76 -5.33
C GLU A 49 -2.05 10.08 -5.62
N GLU A 50 -1.42 10.94 -4.82
CA GLU A 50 0.01 11.25 -4.95
C GLU A 50 0.89 10.02 -4.66
N LEU A 51 0.53 9.18 -3.69
CA LEU A 51 1.23 7.91 -3.43
C LEU A 51 1.11 6.95 -4.62
N GLU A 52 -0.08 6.80 -5.18
CA GLU A 52 -0.31 5.93 -6.33
C GLU A 52 0.41 6.42 -7.59
N LYS A 53 0.43 7.74 -7.80
CA LYS A 53 1.16 8.38 -8.88
C LYS A 53 2.67 8.12 -8.77
N ALA A 54 3.23 8.27 -7.56
CA ALA A 54 4.65 8.05 -7.32
C ALA A 54 5.07 6.59 -7.62
N LEU A 55 4.24 5.62 -7.23
CA LEU A 55 4.53 4.19 -7.44
C LEU A 55 4.33 3.76 -8.90
N SER A 56 3.30 4.28 -9.57
CA SER A 56 3.01 3.92 -10.97
C SER A 56 3.93 4.57 -12.00
N SER A 57 4.62 5.66 -11.63
CA SER A 57 5.49 6.43 -12.53
C SER A 57 6.92 6.56 -11.98
N PRO A 58 7.66 5.45 -11.82
CA PRO A 58 9.03 5.51 -11.32
C PRO A 58 9.92 6.35 -12.23
N GLY A 59 10.77 7.19 -11.63
CA GLY A 59 11.66 8.11 -12.36
C GLY A 59 11.06 9.48 -12.67
N GLN A 60 9.78 9.72 -12.36
CA GLN A 60 9.18 11.06 -12.41
C GLN A 60 9.15 11.71 -11.03
N PRO A 61 9.29 13.05 -10.94
CA PRO A 61 9.16 13.76 -9.67
C PRO A 61 7.73 13.65 -9.13
N SER A 62 7.61 13.29 -7.85
CA SER A 62 6.34 13.18 -7.10
C SER A 62 6.33 14.11 -5.88
N LYS A 63 5.14 14.50 -5.38
CA LYS A 63 5.05 15.31 -4.15
C LYS A 63 5.26 14.45 -2.90
N CYS A 64 5.63 15.11 -1.79
CA CYS A 64 5.80 14.44 -0.51
C CYS A 64 4.48 13.86 0.02
N VAL A 65 4.49 12.57 0.35
CA VAL A 65 3.40 11.90 1.06
C VAL A 65 3.79 11.79 2.54
N THR A 66 3.28 12.70 3.37
CA THR A 66 3.69 12.80 4.78
C THR A 66 2.77 12.03 5.70
N THR A 67 3.35 11.33 6.69
CA THR A 67 2.63 10.77 7.83
C THR A 67 3.06 11.49 9.11
N PRO A 68 2.16 11.70 10.10
CA PRO A 68 2.57 12.05 11.45
C PRO A 68 3.19 10.84 12.15
#